data_AF-A0A534KJ35-F1
#
_entry.id   AF-A0A534KJ35-F1
#
_cell.length_a   1.000
_cell.length_b   1.000
_cell.length_c   1.000
_cell.angle_alpha   90.00
_cell.angle_beta   90.00
_cell.angle_gamma   90.00
#
_symmetry.space_group_name_H-M   'P 1'
#
loop_
_entity.id
_entity.type
_entity.pdbx_description
1 polymer ?
#
loop_
_entity_poly.entity_id
_entity_poly.type
_entity_poly.pdbx_seq_one_letter_code
_entity_poly.pdbx_strand_id
1 'polypeptide(L)'
;MASIQVYLDNWFVRHVGSLKTAIRLVFGLVWAIDGALKFQPGFADSLSGMISDAGQGQPGWLQPWFGFWSQTVSGNPAFFTTTIGLFELAVAFALLLGFMRKVAYTGGILL
;
A
#
# COMPACT_ATOMS: atom_id res chain seq x y z
N MET A 1 1.97 41.68 6.03
CA MET A 1 2.34 40.28 6.36
C MET A 1 1.13 39.50 6.92
N ALA A 2 0.34 40.05 7.85
CA ALA A 2 -0.84 39.36 8.42
C ALA A 2 -1.97 39.01 7.43
N SER A 3 -2.16 39.79 6.35
CA SER A 3 -3.26 39.60 5.39
C SER A 3 -3.12 38.36 4.49
N ILE A 4 -1.88 37.97 4.13
CA ILE A 4 -1.61 36.81 3.28
C ILE A 4 -1.87 35.51 4.06
N GLN A 5 -1.46 35.47 5.33
CA GLN A 5 -1.67 34.32 6.20
C GLN A 5 -3.16 34.03 6.42
N VAL A 6 -3.97 35.07 6.67
CA VAL A 6 -5.44 34.96 6.81
C VAL A 6 -6.11 34.51 5.51
N TYR A 7 -5.58 34.90 4.36
CA TYR A 7 -6.10 34.47 3.05
C TYR A 7 -5.80 32.99 2.77
N LEU A 8 -4.58 32.53 3.11
CA LEU A 8 -4.18 31.13 3.01
C LEU A 8 -4.97 30.25 3.98
N ASP A 9 -5.15 30.66 5.24
CA ASP A 9 -5.95 29.93 6.23
C ASP A 9 -7.41 29.75 5.77
N ASN A 10 -8.01 30.79 5.18
CA ASN A 10 -9.35 30.69 4.61
C ASN A 10 -9.43 29.73 3.42
N TRP A 11 -8.38 29.63 2.60
CA TRP A 11 -8.36 28.71 1.47
C TRP A 11 -8.27 27.26 1.94
N PHE A 12 -7.35 26.93 2.86
CA PHE A 12 -7.18 25.57 3.37
C PHE A 12 -8.42 25.09 4.13
N VAL A 13 -9.01 25.91 5.01
CA VAL A 13 -10.22 25.55 5.75
C VAL A 13 -11.41 25.27 4.81
N ARG A 14 -11.53 26.03 3.71
CA ARG A 14 -12.61 25.83 2.73
C ARG A 14 -12.41 24.59 1.86
N HIS A 15 -11.16 24.22 1.55
CA HIS A 15 -10.87 23.12 0.61
C HIS A 15 -10.42 21.82 1.28
N VAL A 16 -10.16 21.80 2.60
CA VAL A 16 -9.65 20.62 3.31
C VAL A 16 -10.55 19.39 3.17
N GLY A 17 -11.87 19.59 3.10
CA GLY A 17 -12.83 18.49 2.90
C GLY A 17 -12.73 17.88 1.50
N SER A 18 -12.58 18.71 0.47
CA SER A 18 -12.37 18.28 -0.91
C SER A 18 -11.00 17.60 -1.07
N LEU A 19 -9.94 18.21 -0.53
CA LEU A 19 -8.59 17.67 -0.57
C LEU A 19 -8.50 16.28 0.10
N LYS A 20 -9.11 16.11 1.28
CA LYS A 20 -9.18 14.83 1.97
C LYS A 20 -9.88 13.76 1.14
N THR A 21 -10.93 14.13 0.40
CA THR A 21 -11.65 13.22 -0.48
C THR A 21 -10.83 12.86 -1.71
N ALA A 22 -10.18 13.85 -2.33
CA ALA A 22 -9.29 13.66 -3.47
C ALA A 22 -8.11 12.75 -3.13
N ILE A 23 -7.39 13.01 -2.03
CA ILE A 23 -6.28 12.17 -1.55
C ILE A 23 -6.76 10.74 -1.35
N ARG A 24 -7.91 10.54 -0.72
CA ARG A 24 -8.47 9.20 -0.50
C ARG A 24 -8.76 8.46 -1.82
N LEU A 25 -9.36 9.15 -2.78
CA LEU A 25 -9.67 8.55 -4.09
C LEU A 25 -8.40 8.19 -4.85
N VAL A 26 -7.40 9.09 -4.86
CA VAL A 26 -6.09 8.83 -5.48
C VAL A 26 -5.41 7.63 -4.82
N PHE A 27 -5.35 7.58 -3.49
CA PHE A 27 -4.80 6.42 -2.78
C PHE A 27 -5.57 5.14 -3.07
N GLY A 28 -6.91 5.19 -3.09
CA GLY A 28 -7.74 4.03 -3.45
C GLY A 28 -7.47 3.52 -4.86
N LEU A 29 -7.27 4.42 -5.83
CA LEU A 29 -6.91 4.05 -7.20
C LEU A 29 -5.51 3.42 -7.28
N VAL A 30 -4.52 3.99 -6.58
CA VAL A 30 -3.16 3.43 -6.53
C VAL A 30 -3.19 2.01 -5.96
N TRP A 31 -3.89 1.79 -4.85
CA TRP A 31 -4.05 0.45 -4.27
C TRP A 31 -4.83 -0.50 -5.18
N ALA A 32 -5.83 -0.02 -5.93
CA ALA A 32 -6.56 -0.86 -6.89
C ALA A 32 -5.64 -1.35 -8.02
N ILE A 33 -4.81 -0.45 -8.55
CA ILE A 33 -3.85 -0.77 -9.60
C ILE A 33 -2.79 -1.74 -9.07
N ASP A 34 -2.22 -1.46 -7.89
CA ASP A 34 -1.19 -2.30 -7.28
C ASP A 34 -1.69 -3.72 -6.98
N GLY A 35 -2.91 -3.84 -6.41
CA GLY A 35 -3.56 -5.13 -6.20
C GLY A 35 -3.85 -5.87 -7.50
N ALA A 36 -4.31 -5.15 -8.54
CA ALA A 36 -4.56 -5.75 -9.86
C ALA A 36 -3.27 -6.27 -10.53
N LEU A 37 -2.13 -5.59 -10.33
CA LEU A 37 -0.84 -6.01 -10.87
C LEU A 37 -0.36 -7.32 -10.26
N LYS A 38 -0.72 -7.63 -9.01
CA LYS A 38 -0.38 -8.91 -8.37
C LYS A 38 -1.05 -10.12 -9.02
N PHE A 39 -2.13 -9.93 -9.78
CA PHE A 39 -2.77 -11.00 -10.56
C PHE A 39 -2.13 -11.19 -11.95
N GLN A 40 -1.07 -10.44 -12.30
CA GLN A 40 -0.37 -10.64 -13.57
C GLN A 40 0.37 -11.99 -13.60
N PRO A 41 0.35 -12.69 -14.75
CA PRO A 41 1.10 -13.93 -14.91
C PRO A 41 2.61 -13.67 -14.74
N GLY A 42 3.26 -14.47 -13.91
CA GLY A 42 4.70 -14.38 -13.63
C GLY A 42 5.08 -13.45 -12.47
N PHE A 43 4.16 -12.63 -11.93
CA PHE A 43 4.46 -11.81 -10.75
C PHE A 43 4.76 -12.68 -9.53
N ALA A 44 4.00 -13.75 -9.34
CA ALA A 44 4.20 -14.70 -8.24
C ALA A 44 5.59 -15.33 -8.23
N ASP A 45 6.12 -15.67 -9.42
CA ASP A 45 7.45 -16.29 -9.54
C ASP A 45 8.57 -15.30 -9.23
N SER A 46 8.33 -14.00 -9.44
CA SER A 46 9.28 -12.93 -9.15
C SER A 46 9.29 -12.48 -7.68
N LEU A 47 8.27 -12.86 -6.88
CA LEU A 47 8.06 -12.32 -5.54
C LEU A 47 9.19 -12.69 -4.56
N SER A 48 9.65 -13.94 -4.60
CA SER A 48 10.79 -14.39 -3.78
C SER A 48 12.10 -13.69 -4.14
N GLY A 49 12.32 -13.45 -5.44
CA GLY A 49 13.44 -12.67 -5.95
C GLY A 49 13.40 -11.22 -5.45
N MET A 50 12.24 -10.57 -5.56
CA MET A 50 12.03 -9.21 -5.04
C MET A 50 12.31 -9.10 -3.53
N ILE A 51 11.89 -10.08 -2.72
CA ILE A 51 12.17 -10.12 -1.28
C ILE A 51 13.67 -10.27 -1.02
N SER A 52 14.33 -11.16 -1.75
CA SER A 52 15.77 -11.40 -1.62
C SER A 52 16.59 -10.16 -2.00
N ASP A 53 16.21 -9.50 -3.10
CA ASP A 53 16.87 -8.29 -3.59
C ASP A 53 16.64 -7.09 -2.64
N ALA A 54 15.44 -6.95 -2.09
CA ALA A 54 15.14 -5.97 -1.04
C ALA A 54 16.00 -6.19 0.22
N GLY A 55 16.37 -7.45 0.50
CA GLY A 55 17.27 -7.80 1.59
C GLY A 55 18.71 -7.35 1.36
N GLN A 56 19.22 -7.29 0.12
CA GLN A 56 20.66 -7.04 -0.13
C GLN A 56 21.17 -5.65 0.34
N GLY A 57 20.29 -4.66 0.41
CA GLY A 57 20.62 -3.31 0.92
C GLY A 57 20.37 -3.11 2.42
N GLN A 58 19.90 -4.14 3.13
CA GLN A 58 19.44 -4.04 4.52
C GLN A 58 20.55 -4.44 5.52
N PRO A 59 20.54 -3.86 6.73
CA PRO A 59 21.46 -4.23 7.81
C PRO A 59 21.55 -5.74 8.03
N GLY A 60 22.74 -6.24 8.35
CA GLY A 60 22.99 -7.68 8.50
C GLY A 60 22.06 -8.43 9.47
N TRP A 61 21.51 -7.74 10.47
CA TRP A 61 20.55 -8.32 11.42
C TRP A 61 19.16 -8.60 10.82
N LEU A 62 18.81 -7.95 9.70
CA LEU A 62 17.56 -8.20 8.97
C LEU A 62 17.70 -9.30 7.90
N GLN A 63 18.93 -9.69 7.53
CA GLN A 63 19.16 -10.73 6.52
C GLN A 63 18.41 -12.05 6.82
N PRO A 64 18.41 -12.57 8.07
CA PRO A 64 17.66 -13.79 8.38
C PRO A 64 16.15 -13.63 8.20
N TRP A 65 15.62 -12.43 8.42
CA TRP A 65 14.19 -12.13 8.25
C TRP A 65 13.79 -12.13 6.77
N PHE A 66 14.58 -11.49 5.91
CA PHE A 66 14.36 -11.54 4.45
C PHE A 66 14.53 -12.96 3.90
N GLY A 67 15.52 -13.71 4.39
CA GLY A 67 15.69 -15.11 4.04
C GLY A 67 14.49 -15.98 4.45
N PHE A 68 13.96 -15.79 5.65
CA PHE A 68 12.75 -16.47 6.13
C PHE A 68 11.55 -16.22 5.22
N TRP A 69 11.27 -14.95 4.87
CA TRP A 69 10.14 -14.61 4.00
C TRP A 69 10.33 -15.10 2.57
N SER A 70 11.55 -14.97 2.01
CA SER A 70 11.86 -15.50 0.68
C SER A 70 11.60 -17.01 0.60
N GLN A 71 12.06 -17.78 1.58
CA GLN A 71 11.80 -19.22 1.67
C GLN A 71 10.31 -19.53 1.86
N THR A 72 9.62 -18.80 2.73
CA THR A 72 8.20 -19.01 3.04
C THR A 72 7.32 -18.78 1.81
N VAL A 73 7.56 -17.68 1.10
CA VAL A 73 6.84 -17.36 -0.14
C VAL A 73 7.18 -18.35 -1.24
N SER A 74 8.44 -18.81 -1.35
CA SER A 74 8.87 -19.76 -2.38
C SER A 74 8.12 -21.10 -2.34
N GLY A 75 7.58 -21.49 -1.17
CA GLY A 75 6.82 -22.74 -1.03
C GLY A 75 5.46 -22.72 -1.73
N ASN A 76 4.81 -21.55 -1.81
CA ASN A 76 3.59 -21.37 -2.61
C ASN A 76 3.42 -19.90 -3.04
N PRO A 77 4.18 -19.45 -4.05
CA PRO A 77 4.23 -18.04 -4.42
C PRO A 77 2.88 -17.52 -4.91
N ALA A 78 2.12 -18.37 -5.62
CA ALA A 78 0.80 -18.03 -6.13
C ALA A 78 -0.21 -17.75 -5.01
N PHE A 79 -0.20 -18.55 -3.93
CA PHE A 79 -1.05 -18.33 -2.77
C PHE A 79 -0.76 -16.97 -2.11
N PHE A 80 0.51 -16.71 -1.77
CA PHE A 80 0.89 -15.45 -1.12
C PHE A 80 0.58 -14.23 -1.99
N THR A 81 0.93 -14.28 -3.27
CA THR A 81 0.67 -13.20 -4.22
C THR A 81 -0.82 -12.90 -4.34
N THR A 82 -1.65 -13.95 -4.45
CA THR A 82 -3.11 -13.82 -4.54
C THR A 82 -3.69 -13.24 -3.26
N THR A 83 -3.22 -13.70 -2.10
CA THR A 83 -3.68 -13.18 -0.80
C THR A 83 -3.31 -11.71 -0.61
N ILE A 84 -2.08 -11.31 -0.94
CA ILE A 84 -1.63 -9.92 -0.88
C ILE A 84 -2.47 -9.07 -1.83
N GLY A 85 -2.63 -9.49 -3.10
CA GLY A 85 -3.45 -8.78 -4.07
C GLY A 85 -4.92 -8.63 -3.63
N LEU A 86 -5.50 -9.66 -3.00
CA LEU A 86 -6.86 -9.60 -2.44
C LEU A 86 -6.97 -8.58 -1.30
N PHE A 87 -5.99 -8.54 -0.39
CA PHE A 87 -5.98 -7.55 0.68
C PHE A 87 -5.81 -6.13 0.13
N GLU A 88 -4.98 -5.94 -0.88
CA GLU A 88 -4.79 -4.63 -1.49
C GLU A 88 -6.03 -4.13 -2.22
N LEU A 89 -6.71 -5.03 -2.96
CA LEU A 89 -8.01 -4.72 -3.53
C LEU A 89 -9.03 -4.39 -2.45
N ALA A 90 -9.05 -5.12 -1.32
CA ALA A 90 -9.94 -4.82 -0.21
C ALA A 90 -9.67 -3.43 0.39
N VAL A 91 -8.39 -3.03 0.54
CA VAL A 91 -7.99 -1.68 0.95
C VAL A 91 -8.42 -0.64 -0.09
N ALA A 92 -8.23 -0.92 -1.38
CA ALA A 92 -8.67 -0.06 -2.46
C ALA A 92 -10.18 0.21 -2.42
N PHE A 93 -10.99 -0.85 -2.30
CA PHE A 93 -12.44 -0.73 -2.14
C PHE A 93 -12.83 0.03 -0.88
N ALA A 94 -12.17 -0.23 0.26
CA ALA A 94 -12.40 0.49 1.50
C ALA A 94 -12.12 2.00 1.36
N LEU A 95 -11.03 2.38 0.69
CA LEU A 95 -10.67 3.78 0.44
C LEU A 95 -11.64 4.43 -0.54
N LEU A 96 -11.96 3.79 -1.66
CA LEU A 96 -12.85 4.33 -2.69
C LEU A 96 -14.28 4.53 -2.17
N LEU A 97 -14.84 3.53 -1.49
CA LEU A 97 -16.20 3.59 -0.91
C LEU A 97 -16.25 4.40 0.40
N GLY A 98 -15.10 4.68 1.01
CA GLY A 98 -15.02 5.37 2.29
C GLY A 98 -15.45 4.53 3.50
N PHE A 99 -15.50 3.20 3.34
CA PHE A 99 -15.94 2.24 4.35
C PHE A 99 -14.73 1.64 5.10
N MET A 100 -14.86 1.35 6.40
CA MET A 100 -13.81 0.72 7.23
C MET A 100 -12.42 1.41 7.29
N ARG A 101 -12.39 2.74 7.45
CA ARG A 101 -11.14 3.52 7.64
C ARG A 101 -10.17 2.97 8.69
N LYS A 102 -10.65 2.44 9.82
CA LYS A 102 -9.76 1.89 10.87
C LYS A 102 -9.08 0.59 10.46
N VAL A 103 -9.75 -0.28 9.71
CA VAL A 103 -9.19 -1.57 9.29
C VAL A 103 -8.23 -1.38 8.12
N ALA A 104 -8.53 -0.46 7.20
CA ALA A 104 -7.64 -0.14 6.07
C ALA A 104 -6.28 0.42 6.52
N TYR A 105 -6.26 1.31 7.53
CA TYR A 105 -5.01 1.84 8.07
C TYR A 105 -4.19 0.79 8.81
N THR A 106 -4.83 -0.13 9.55
CA THR A 106 -4.11 -1.22 10.23
C THR A 106 -3.65 -2.30 9.25
N GLY A 107 -4.45 -2.62 8.23
CA GLY A 107 -4.10 -3.59 7.19
C GLY A 107 -2.91 -3.13 6.36
N GLY A 108 -2.87 -1.86 5.96
CA GLY A 108 -1.73 -1.28 5.22
C GLY A 108 -0.46 -1.08 6.05
N ILE A 109 -0.49 -1.25 7.38
CA ILE A 109 0.71 -1.28 8.24
C ILE A 109 1.26 -2.70 8.38
N LEU A 110 0.40 -3.71 8.22
CA LEU A 110 0.74 -5.12 8.40
C LEU A 110 1.12 -5.82 7.09
N LEU A 111 0.72 -5.25 5.95
CA LEU A 111 1.28 -5.53 4.62
C LEU A 111 2.56 -4.72 4.42
#